data_AF-A0A7U9WVJ9-F1
#
_entry.id   AF-A0A7U9WVJ9-F1
#
_cell.length_a   1.000
_cell.length_b   1.000
_cell.length_c   1.000
_cell.angle_alpha   90.00
_cell.angle_beta   90.00
_cell.angle_gamma   90.00
#
_symmetry.space_group_name_H-M   'P 1'
#
loop_
_entity.id
_entity.type
_entity.pdbx_description
1 polymer ?
#
loop_
_entity_poly.entity_id
_entity_poly.type
_entity_poly.pdbx_seq_one_letter_code
_entity_poly.pdbx_strand_id
1 'polypeptide(L)'
;MAEDRNQNQIIRKDARNCFVESLCDAFEIGRIHLAFATYDLSKPAGQRQTNNIHIYIAVDEFLELCRKITCGELRYMLQNKKKSGDKSPLYQCLGGTSAEKLAKQGRSRKDGKSLSRTAQLLCGSKSDFLFVADSGPGQTDAKGLIVPRFGNKPENHVAISMTFEVFSELMLLTKAHFEAWLSAWYMQKIHSGKQEQNQQQANFQYQESGYGVEYASDPIF
;
A
#
# COMPACT_ATOMS: atom_id res chain seq x y z
N MET A 1 10.05 -11.55 -23.88
CA MET A 1 8.96 -11.04 -23.02
C MET A 1 9.38 -11.11 -21.55
N ALA A 2 10.35 -10.28 -21.14
CA ALA A 2 10.98 -10.37 -19.81
C ALA A 2 11.12 -9.03 -19.08
N GLU A 3 10.47 -7.94 -19.53
CA GLU A 3 10.83 -6.59 -19.05
C GLU A 3 9.86 -5.92 -18.06
N ASP A 4 8.63 -6.42 -17.85
CA ASP A 4 7.66 -5.72 -16.97
C ASP A 4 7.57 -6.24 -15.53
N ARG A 5 8.33 -7.27 -15.15
CA ARG A 5 8.13 -7.95 -13.85
C ARG A 5 8.41 -7.09 -12.62
N ASN A 6 9.12 -5.97 -12.77
CA ASN A 6 9.55 -5.10 -11.66
C ASN A 6 9.15 -3.63 -11.84
N GLN A 7 8.24 -3.28 -12.76
CA GLN A 7 7.97 -1.88 -13.10
C GLN A 7 7.57 -1.02 -11.88
N ASN A 8 6.84 -1.63 -10.93
CA ASN A 8 6.36 -0.94 -9.72
C ASN A 8 7.22 -1.22 -8.48
N GLN A 9 8.30 -2.02 -8.59
CA GLN A 9 9.12 -2.41 -7.44
C GLN A 9 10.00 -1.26 -6.96
N ILE A 10 9.82 -0.88 -5.70
CA ILE A 10 10.68 0.09 -5.02
C ILE A 10 11.88 -0.64 -4.42
N ILE A 11 11.60 -1.65 -3.60
CA ILE A 11 12.62 -2.43 -2.89
C ILE A 11 12.11 -3.80 -2.54
N ARG A 12 13.01 -4.79 -2.54
CA ARG A 12 12.75 -6.15 -2.09
C ARG A 12 13.75 -6.55 -1.01
N LYS A 13 13.25 -7.25 0.02
CA LYS A 13 14.05 -7.87 1.08
C LYS A 13 13.77 -9.35 1.15
N ASP A 14 14.83 -10.13 0.93
CA ASP A 14 14.80 -11.58 0.95
C ASP A 14 15.20 -12.14 2.32
N ALA A 15 14.59 -13.26 2.67
CA ALA A 15 15.02 -14.17 3.73
C ALA A 15 14.99 -15.61 3.20
N ARG A 16 15.20 -16.60 4.07
CA ARG A 16 15.25 -18.00 3.65
C ARG A 16 13.91 -18.44 3.03
N ASN A 17 13.91 -18.66 1.72
CA ASN A 17 12.76 -19.13 0.93
C ASN A 17 11.53 -18.19 0.97
N CYS A 18 11.73 -16.92 1.30
CA CYS A 18 10.67 -15.92 1.32
C CYS A 18 11.20 -14.51 1.07
N PHE A 19 10.32 -13.59 0.70
CA PHE A 19 10.65 -12.19 0.53
C PHE A 19 9.44 -11.29 0.81
N VAL A 20 9.73 -10.02 1.08
CA VAL A 20 8.76 -8.91 1.01
C VAL A 20 9.28 -7.89 0.02
N GLU A 21 8.39 -7.35 -0.80
CA GLU A 21 8.66 -6.21 -1.67
C GLU A 21 7.67 -5.09 -1.42
N SER A 22 8.16 -3.87 -1.57
CA SER A 22 7.35 -2.65 -1.57
C SER A 22 7.11 -2.19 -3.00
N LEU A 23 5.86 -1.82 -3.28
CA LEU A 23 5.36 -1.48 -4.61
C LEU A 23 4.72 -0.09 -4.60
N CYS A 24 4.92 0.69 -5.67
CA CYS A 24 4.37 2.05 -5.81
C CYS A 24 2.96 2.09 -6.46
N ASP A 25 2.42 0.94 -6.87
CA ASP A 25 1.17 0.79 -7.62
C ASP A 25 -0.11 1.20 -6.87
N ALA A 26 -0.02 1.42 -5.56
CA ALA A 26 -1.16 1.78 -4.72
C ALA A 26 -1.10 3.21 -4.16
N PHE A 27 -0.09 4.00 -4.52
CA PHE A 27 0.06 5.36 -4.00
C PHE A 27 -1.13 6.27 -4.32
N GLU A 28 -1.68 6.16 -5.53
CA GLU A 28 -2.83 6.96 -5.99
C GLU A 28 -4.09 6.76 -5.14
N ILE A 29 -4.27 5.56 -4.57
CA ILE A 29 -5.39 5.26 -3.67
C ILE A 29 -5.04 5.47 -2.19
N GLY A 30 -3.95 6.19 -1.90
CA GLY A 30 -3.51 6.52 -0.54
C GLY A 30 -3.04 5.30 0.25
N ARG A 31 -2.45 4.31 -0.42
CA ARG A 31 -1.98 3.06 0.21
C ARG A 31 -0.53 2.75 -0.12
N ILE A 32 0.17 2.16 0.84
CA ILE A 32 1.45 1.51 0.63
C ILE A 32 1.21 0.02 0.42
N HIS A 33 1.74 -0.53 -0.67
CA HIS A 33 1.56 -1.93 -1.03
C HIS A 33 2.82 -2.73 -0.69
N LEU A 34 2.67 -3.71 0.21
CA LEU A 34 3.69 -4.70 0.52
C LEU A 34 3.24 -6.08 0.03
N ALA A 35 4.00 -6.69 -0.87
CA ALA A 35 3.75 -8.05 -1.34
C ALA A 35 4.72 -9.03 -0.68
N PHE A 36 4.17 -10.02 0.01
CA PHE A 36 4.89 -11.07 0.71
C PHE A 36 4.77 -12.36 -0.08
N ALA A 37 5.87 -13.08 -0.24
CA ALA A 37 5.82 -14.40 -0.86
C ALA A 37 6.79 -15.39 -0.23
N THR A 38 6.40 -16.66 -0.21
CA THR A 38 7.33 -17.79 -0.04
C THR A 38 7.57 -18.41 -1.41
N TYR A 39 8.73 -19.03 -1.57
CA TYR A 39 9.03 -19.76 -2.79
C TYR A 39 9.78 -21.06 -2.51
N ASP A 40 9.57 -22.01 -3.42
CA ASP A 40 10.20 -23.32 -3.43
C ASP A 40 11.03 -23.46 -4.72
N LEU A 41 12.35 -23.47 -4.57
CA LEU A 41 13.29 -23.58 -5.69
C LEU A 41 13.25 -24.95 -6.37
N SER A 42 12.71 -25.98 -5.70
CA SER A 42 12.53 -27.30 -6.29
C SER A 42 11.42 -27.33 -7.34
N LYS A 43 10.49 -26.36 -7.32
CA LYS A 43 9.41 -26.26 -8.30
C LYS A 43 9.88 -25.66 -9.63
N PRO A 44 9.21 -26.01 -10.75
CA PRO A 44 9.49 -25.43 -12.06
C PRO A 44 9.42 -23.90 -12.06
N ALA A 45 10.22 -23.26 -12.92
CA ALA A 45 10.17 -21.82 -13.12
C ALA A 45 8.73 -21.38 -13.46
N GLY A 46 8.23 -20.35 -12.77
CA GLY A 46 6.83 -19.90 -12.88
C GLY A 46 5.87 -20.49 -11.84
N GLN A 47 6.22 -21.61 -11.20
CA GLN A 47 5.44 -22.23 -10.10
C GLN A 47 6.17 -22.20 -8.75
N ARG A 48 7.27 -21.45 -8.68
CA ARG A 48 8.12 -21.39 -7.48
C ARG A 48 7.44 -20.67 -6.33
N GLN A 49 6.62 -19.65 -6.56
CA GLN A 49 5.89 -18.99 -5.48
C GLN A 49 4.84 -19.94 -4.90
N THR A 50 4.91 -20.17 -3.59
CA THR A 50 4.02 -21.10 -2.88
C THR A 50 2.93 -20.36 -2.12
N ASN A 51 3.26 -19.24 -1.48
CA ASN A 51 2.32 -18.31 -0.86
C ASN A 51 2.54 -16.93 -1.45
N ASN A 52 1.47 -16.16 -1.59
CA ASN A 52 1.53 -14.76 -2.01
C ASN A 52 0.44 -13.94 -1.28
N ILE A 53 0.85 -12.92 -0.52
CA ILE A 53 -0.02 -12.12 0.33
C ILE A 53 0.26 -10.63 0.10
N HIS A 54 -0.75 -9.92 -0.39
CA HIS A 54 -0.71 -8.48 -0.64
C HIS A 54 -1.31 -7.69 0.53
N ILE A 55 -0.49 -6.87 1.18
CA ILE A 55 -0.88 -6.02 2.31
C ILE A 55 -0.91 -4.57 1.85
N TYR A 56 -2.00 -3.87 2.18
CA TYR A 56 -2.18 -2.45 1.88
C TYR A 56 -2.28 -1.67 3.20
N ILE A 57 -1.27 -0.87 3.49
CA ILE A 57 -1.20 -0.02 4.69
C ILE A 57 -1.65 1.38 4.29
N ALA A 58 -2.43 2.06 5.14
CA ALA A 58 -2.77 3.45 4.89
C ALA A 58 -1.50 4.32 4.98
N VAL A 59 -1.38 5.35 4.13
CA VAL A 59 -0.16 6.18 4.08
C VAL A 59 0.13 6.85 5.43
N ASP A 60 -0.88 7.34 6.13
CA ASP A 60 -0.78 7.94 7.45
C ASP A 60 -0.25 6.94 8.51
N GLU A 61 -0.81 5.73 8.53
CA GLU A 61 -0.33 4.63 9.39
C GLU A 61 1.13 4.24 9.07
N PHE A 62 1.48 4.21 7.78
CA PHE A 62 2.84 3.92 7.34
C PHE A 62 3.84 5.01 7.75
N LEU A 63 3.48 6.28 7.59
CA LEU A 63 4.32 7.41 7.98
C LEU A 63 4.54 7.46 9.50
N GLU A 64 3.55 7.07 10.29
CA GLU A 64 3.71 6.92 11.74
C GLU A 64 4.72 5.81 12.11
N LEU A 65 4.74 4.69 11.38
CA LEU A 65 5.80 3.69 11.54
C LEU A 65 7.18 4.25 11.18
N CYS A 66 7.28 5.01 10.08
CA CYS A 66 8.53 5.68 9.72
C CYS A 66 8.99 6.66 10.80
N ARG A 67 8.08 7.46 11.39
CA ARG A 67 8.39 8.35 12.51
C ARG A 67 8.97 7.58 13.69
N LYS A 68 8.36 6.47 14.08
CA LYS A 68 8.85 5.61 15.18
C LYS A 68 10.23 5.02 14.92
N ILE A 69 10.53 4.69 13.66
CA ILE A 69 11.86 4.23 13.24
C ILE A 69 12.87 5.37 13.41
N THR A 70 12.60 6.55 12.85
CA THR A 70 13.56 7.66 12.80
C THR A 70 13.81 8.30 14.17
N CYS A 71 12.81 8.39 15.05
CA CYS A 71 13.00 8.94 16.39
C CYS A 71 13.52 7.93 17.42
N GLY A 72 13.69 6.65 17.03
CA GLY A 72 14.18 5.59 17.91
C GLY A 72 13.12 4.94 18.82
N GLU A 73 11.87 5.41 18.80
CA GLU A 73 10.77 4.84 19.58
C GLU A 73 10.59 3.34 19.29
N LEU A 74 10.66 2.93 18.02
CA LEU A 74 10.53 1.50 17.67
C LEU A 74 11.67 0.66 18.26
N ARG A 75 12.90 1.19 18.31
CA ARG A 75 14.06 0.51 18.89
C ARG A 75 13.89 0.36 20.41
N TYR A 76 13.38 1.40 21.06
CA TYR A 76 13.05 1.36 22.48
C TYR A 76 11.95 0.32 22.78
N MET A 77 10.85 0.32 22.00
CA MET A 77 9.77 -0.67 22.14
C MET A 77 10.28 -2.11 21.97
N LEU A 78 11.11 -2.35 20.95
CA LEU A 78 11.73 -3.65 20.70
C LEU A 78 12.55 -4.13 21.90
N GLN A 79 13.41 -3.27 22.44
CA GLN A 79 14.25 -3.61 23.61
C GLN A 79 13.40 -3.90 24.84
N ASN A 80 12.36 -3.11 25.10
CA ASN A 80 11.47 -3.32 26.24
C ASN A 80 10.69 -4.63 26.15
N LYS A 81 10.17 -4.98 24.97
CA LYS A 81 9.49 -6.26 24.76
C LYS A 81 10.43 -7.45 24.90
N LYS A 82 11.64 -7.36 24.33
CA LYS A 82 12.68 -8.40 24.51
C LYS A 82 13.05 -8.61 25.98
N LYS A 83 13.16 -7.54 26.77
CA LYS A 83 13.46 -7.61 28.22
C LYS A 83 12.30 -8.19 29.05
N SER A 84 11.06 -7.81 28.74
CA SER A 84 9.86 -8.25 29.49
C SER A 84 9.34 -9.62 29.06
N GLY A 85 9.79 -10.14 27.91
CA GLY A 85 9.26 -11.37 27.33
C GLY A 85 7.87 -11.21 26.71
N ASP A 86 7.39 -9.97 26.51
CA ASP A 86 6.12 -9.68 25.88
C ASP A 86 6.13 -10.10 24.39
N LYS A 87 5.23 -11.02 24.03
CA LYS A 87 5.12 -11.60 22.69
C LYS A 87 4.12 -10.87 21.78
N SER A 88 3.43 -9.85 22.28
CA SER A 88 2.48 -9.10 21.47
C SER A 88 3.20 -8.27 20.40
N PRO A 89 2.57 -8.05 19.22
CA PRO A 89 3.19 -7.31 18.13
C PRO A 89 3.65 -5.90 18.52
N LEU A 90 4.74 -5.45 17.92
CA LEU A 90 5.15 -4.04 17.90
C LEU A 90 4.23 -3.20 17.00
N TYR A 91 3.68 -3.84 15.97
CA TYR A 91 2.73 -3.28 15.03
C TYR A 91 1.84 -4.40 14.47
N GLN A 92 0.57 -4.08 14.23
CA GLN A 92 -0.36 -4.96 13.55
C GLN A 92 -1.37 -4.15 12.72
N CYS A 93 -1.59 -4.56 11.48
CA CYS A 93 -2.72 -4.07 10.68
C CYS A 93 -3.59 -5.21 10.18
N LEU A 94 -4.86 -4.88 9.97
CA LEU A 94 -5.88 -5.76 9.42
C LEU A 94 -6.34 -5.21 8.08
N GLY A 95 -6.49 -6.09 7.10
CA GLY A 95 -6.99 -5.76 5.78
C GLY A 95 -7.82 -6.90 5.21
N GLY A 96 -8.44 -6.65 4.07
CA GLY A 96 -9.23 -7.70 3.45
C GLY A 96 -9.98 -7.26 2.22
N THR A 97 -10.69 -8.22 1.63
CA THR A 97 -11.59 -8.01 0.51
C THR A 97 -12.90 -8.70 0.84
N SER A 98 -14.01 -7.95 0.80
CA SER A 98 -15.32 -8.48 1.15
C SER A 98 -15.73 -9.60 0.18
N ALA A 99 -16.54 -10.55 0.66
CA ALA A 99 -17.10 -11.61 -0.16
C ALA A 99 -17.80 -11.05 -1.42
N GLU A 100 -18.56 -9.95 -1.26
CA GLU A 100 -19.23 -9.27 -2.37
C GLU A 100 -18.24 -8.73 -3.41
N LYS A 101 -17.16 -8.04 -2.97
CA LYS A 101 -16.14 -7.51 -3.87
C LYS A 101 -15.38 -8.63 -4.57
N LEU A 102 -15.10 -9.74 -3.86
CA LEU A 102 -14.52 -10.94 -4.46
C LEU A 102 -15.44 -11.54 -5.53
N ALA A 103 -16.75 -11.60 -5.28
CA ALA A 103 -17.72 -12.08 -6.24
C ALA A 103 -17.78 -11.20 -7.50
N LYS A 104 -17.82 -9.88 -7.34
CA LYS A 104 -17.75 -8.93 -8.47
C LYS A 104 -16.48 -9.07 -9.30
N GLN A 105 -15.38 -9.54 -8.70
CA GLN A 105 -14.11 -9.79 -9.38
C GLN A 105 -13.99 -11.20 -9.97
N GLY A 106 -15.00 -12.07 -9.84
CA GLY A 106 -14.90 -13.48 -10.25
C GLY A 106 -13.92 -14.29 -9.40
N ARG A 107 -13.61 -13.82 -8.19
CA ARG A 107 -12.62 -14.39 -7.26
C ARG A 107 -13.27 -14.87 -5.95
N SER A 108 -14.53 -15.26 -6.00
CA SER A 108 -15.25 -15.80 -4.85
C SER A 108 -14.49 -16.96 -4.21
N ARG A 109 -14.39 -16.94 -2.89
CA ARG A 109 -13.86 -18.07 -2.13
C ARG A 109 -14.85 -19.22 -2.14
N LYS A 110 -14.34 -20.46 -2.05
CA LYS A 110 -15.15 -21.68 -2.00
C LYS A 110 -16.12 -21.70 -0.80
N ASP A 111 -15.73 -21.05 0.30
CA ASP A 111 -16.51 -20.96 1.54
C ASP A 111 -17.48 -19.77 1.57
N GLY A 112 -17.53 -18.94 0.51
CA GLY A 112 -18.35 -17.73 0.45
C GLY A 112 -17.95 -16.62 1.42
N LYS A 113 -16.83 -16.74 2.13
CA LYS A 113 -16.39 -15.76 3.12
C LYS A 113 -15.61 -14.62 2.47
N SER A 114 -15.35 -13.57 3.25
CA SER A 114 -14.40 -12.52 2.88
C SER A 114 -12.97 -13.06 2.92
N LEU A 115 -12.05 -12.43 2.20
CA LEU A 115 -10.61 -12.70 2.34
C LEU A 115 -10.05 -11.73 3.38
N SER A 116 -9.61 -12.24 4.53
CA SER A 116 -8.90 -11.47 5.54
C SER A 116 -7.39 -11.58 5.32
N ARG A 117 -6.68 -10.49 5.59
CA ARG A 117 -5.22 -10.41 5.58
C ARG A 117 -4.74 -9.69 6.84
N THR A 118 -3.64 -10.14 7.40
CA THR A 118 -3.02 -9.48 8.56
C THR A 118 -1.54 -9.32 8.32
N ALA A 119 -0.97 -8.21 8.78
CA ALA A 119 0.47 -8.04 8.86
C ALA A 119 0.87 -7.68 10.29
N GLN A 120 1.94 -8.29 10.80
CA GLN A 120 2.42 -8.10 12.16
C GLN A 120 3.93 -7.98 12.20
N LEU A 121 4.44 -6.97 12.91
CA LEU A 121 5.86 -6.85 13.25
C LEU A 121 6.07 -7.39 14.66
N LEU A 122 6.72 -8.54 14.78
CA LEU A 122 6.98 -9.23 16.04
C LEU A 122 8.46 -9.09 16.42
N CYS A 123 8.78 -9.27 17.70
CA CYS A 123 10.17 -9.41 18.14
C CYS A 123 10.75 -10.74 17.63
N GLY A 124 11.86 -10.67 16.90
CA GLY A 124 12.58 -11.85 16.45
C GLY A 124 13.31 -12.56 17.60
N SER A 125 13.35 -13.89 17.56
CA SER A 125 14.09 -14.71 18.53
C SER A 125 15.59 -14.75 18.24
N LYS A 126 15.95 -14.80 16.95
CA LYS A 126 17.33 -14.80 16.43
C LYS A 126 17.63 -13.61 15.51
N SER A 127 16.68 -12.68 15.41
CA SER A 127 16.74 -11.44 14.63
C SER A 127 16.18 -10.29 15.47
N ASP A 128 16.16 -9.08 14.94
CA ASP A 128 15.43 -7.98 15.59
C ASP A 128 13.94 -8.15 15.42
N PHE A 129 13.51 -8.39 14.19
CA PHE A 129 12.11 -8.50 13.84
C PHE A 129 11.79 -9.81 13.13
N LEU A 130 10.54 -10.23 13.30
CA LEU A 130 9.85 -11.18 12.45
C LEU A 130 8.64 -10.45 11.85
N PHE A 131 8.69 -10.16 10.55
CA PHE A 131 7.58 -9.52 9.84
C PHE A 131 6.71 -10.59 9.20
N VAL A 132 5.49 -10.74 9.70
CA VAL A 132 4.58 -11.83 9.34
C VAL A 132 3.39 -11.26 8.57
N ALA A 133 3.06 -11.91 7.46
CA ALA A 133 1.82 -11.71 6.73
C ALA A 133 1.03 -13.02 6.69
N ASP A 134 -0.26 -12.94 7.01
CA ASP A 134 -1.19 -14.07 6.96
C ASP A 134 -2.40 -13.72 6.11
N SER A 135 -3.01 -14.73 5.49
CA SER A 135 -4.33 -14.57 4.88
C SER A 135 -5.18 -15.83 4.98
N GLY A 136 -6.49 -15.65 4.90
CA GLY A 136 -7.47 -16.74 4.97
C GLY A 136 -8.90 -16.22 5.08
N PRO A 137 -9.84 -17.06 5.56
CA PRO A 137 -11.23 -16.66 5.72
C PRO A 137 -11.38 -15.49 6.69
N GLY A 138 -12.22 -14.54 6.31
CA GLY A 138 -12.59 -13.37 7.09
C GLY A 138 -14.08 -13.20 7.22
N GLN A 139 -14.50 -12.42 8.22
CA GLN A 139 -15.89 -12.01 8.40
C GLN A 139 -15.93 -10.51 8.62
N THR A 140 -16.91 -9.84 8.03
CA THR A 140 -17.17 -8.44 8.30
C THR A 140 -17.83 -8.32 9.68
N ASP A 141 -17.26 -7.50 10.56
CA ASP A 141 -17.87 -7.18 11.84
C ASP A 141 -18.96 -6.11 11.71
N ALA A 142 -19.60 -5.74 12.82
CA ALA A 142 -20.66 -4.73 12.84
C ALA A 142 -20.19 -3.33 12.37
N LYS A 143 -18.89 -3.05 12.39
CA LYS A 143 -18.28 -1.78 11.97
C LYS A 143 -17.82 -1.79 10.52
N GLY A 144 -18.03 -2.88 9.79
CA GLY A 144 -17.58 -3.04 8.42
C GLY A 144 -16.12 -3.49 8.29
N LEU A 145 -15.43 -3.79 9.40
CA LEU A 145 -14.05 -4.27 9.38
C LEU A 145 -14.02 -5.77 9.10
N ILE A 146 -13.17 -6.20 8.17
CA ILE A 146 -12.95 -7.63 7.90
C ILE A 146 -11.96 -8.16 8.94
N VAL A 147 -12.47 -9.01 9.83
CA VAL A 147 -11.67 -9.65 10.88
C VAL A 147 -11.32 -11.09 10.50
N PRO A 148 -10.12 -11.56 10.86
CA PRO A 148 -9.68 -12.92 10.54
C PRO A 148 -10.51 -13.98 11.27
N ARG A 149 -10.80 -15.09 10.57
CA ARG A 149 -11.51 -16.28 11.09
C ARG A 149 -10.67 -17.55 10.98
N PHE A 150 -9.36 -17.39 10.89
CA PHE A 150 -8.40 -18.50 10.75
C PHE A 150 -7.57 -18.78 12.00
N GLY A 151 -7.69 -17.96 13.06
CA GLY A 151 -6.92 -18.14 14.29
C GLY A 151 -5.42 -18.32 14.00
N ASN A 152 -4.84 -19.41 14.51
CA ASN A 152 -3.43 -19.76 14.28
C ASN A 152 -3.20 -20.67 13.05
N LYS A 153 -4.20 -20.82 12.18
CA LYS A 153 -4.17 -21.68 10.99
C LYS A 153 -4.57 -20.91 9.73
N PRO A 154 -3.79 -19.90 9.33
CA PRO A 154 -4.02 -19.18 8.08
C PRO A 154 -3.85 -20.10 6.87
N GLU A 155 -4.49 -19.73 5.75
CA GLU A 155 -4.34 -20.47 4.49
C GLU A 155 -3.01 -20.16 3.82
N ASN A 156 -2.54 -18.92 3.94
CA ASN A 156 -1.22 -18.51 3.51
C ASN A 156 -0.50 -17.83 4.67
N HIS A 157 0.78 -18.17 4.83
CA HIS A 157 1.65 -17.62 5.87
C HIS A 157 3.01 -17.29 5.26
N VAL A 158 3.49 -16.08 5.50
CA VAL A 158 4.84 -15.64 5.12
C VAL A 158 5.45 -14.93 6.32
N ALA A 159 6.60 -15.41 6.79
CA ALA A 159 7.32 -14.81 7.90
C ALA A 159 8.77 -14.52 7.51
N ILE A 160 9.18 -13.27 7.67
CA ILE A 160 10.47 -12.78 7.19
C ILE A 160 11.25 -12.27 8.40
N SER A 161 12.37 -12.93 8.68
CA SER A 161 13.29 -12.47 9.71
C SER A 161 14.17 -11.35 9.16
N MET A 162 14.28 -10.25 9.89
CA MET A 162 15.07 -9.09 9.47
C MET A 162 15.71 -8.39 10.67
N THR A 163 16.84 -7.73 10.41
CA THR A 163 17.46 -6.81 11.39
C THR A 163 16.71 -5.48 11.41
N PHE A 164 17.00 -4.64 12.40
CA PHE A 164 16.43 -3.30 12.48
C PHE A 164 16.78 -2.47 11.25
N GLU A 165 18.02 -2.57 10.76
CA GLU A 165 18.54 -1.82 9.62
C GLU A 165 17.81 -2.23 8.33
N VAL A 166 17.63 -3.54 8.10
CA VAL A 166 16.92 -4.05 6.92
C VAL A 166 15.46 -3.62 6.91
N PHE A 167 14.78 -3.68 8.06
CA PHE A 167 13.41 -3.19 8.18
C PHE A 167 13.34 -1.68 7.94
N SER A 168 14.28 -0.92 8.53
CA SER A 168 14.35 0.53 8.35
C SER A 168 14.55 0.90 6.88
N GLU A 169 15.40 0.18 6.16
CA GLU A 169 15.64 0.40 4.73
C GLU A 169 14.37 0.15 3.90
N LEU A 170 13.65 -0.95 4.15
CA LEU A 170 12.35 -1.23 3.50
C LEU A 170 11.37 -0.07 3.69
N MET A 171 11.23 0.41 4.93
CA MET A 171 10.26 1.44 5.28
C MET A 171 10.67 2.83 4.75
N LEU A 172 11.92 3.23 4.95
CA LEU A 172 12.39 4.57 4.61
C LEU A 172 12.58 4.76 3.09
N LEU A 173 13.01 3.73 2.35
CA LEU A 173 13.07 3.85 0.89
C LEU A 173 11.66 3.94 0.28
N THR A 174 10.71 3.16 0.80
CA THR A 174 9.31 3.30 0.42
C THR A 174 8.75 4.69 0.71
N LYS A 175 9.06 5.26 1.89
CA LYS A 175 8.68 6.64 2.24
C LYS A 175 9.25 7.65 1.24
N ALA A 176 10.54 7.55 0.92
CA ALA A 176 11.19 8.47 -0.02
C ALA A 176 10.54 8.42 -1.41
N HIS A 177 10.21 7.22 -1.90
CA HIS A 177 9.49 7.05 -3.16
C HIS A 177 8.07 7.63 -3.12
N PHE A 178 7.34 7.43 -2.02
CA PHE A 178 6.01 8.01 -1.84
C PHE A 178 6.06 9.55 -1.84
N GLU A 179 6.99 10.16 -1.11
CA GLU A 179 7.15 11.61 -1.05
C GLU A 179 7.55 12.22 -2.41
N ALA A 180 8.41 11.54 -3.16
CA ALA A 180 8.78 11.92 -4.52
C ALA A 180 7.56 11.85 -5.46
N TRP A 181 6.80 10.74 -5.42
CA TRP A 181 5.58 10.58 -6.19
C TRP A 181 4.54 11.65 -5.84
N LEU A 182 4.31 11.93 -4.55
CA LEU A 182 3.33 12.90 -4.09
C LEU A 182 3.69 14.32 -4.55
N SER A 183 4.98 14.68 -4.51
CA SER A 183 5.48 15.94 -5.03
C SER A 183 5.20 16.08 -6.53
N ALA A 184 5.51 15.04 -7.31
CA ALA A 184 5.23 15.02 -8.75
C ALA A 184 3.72 15.10 -9.05
N TRP A 185 2.90 14.41 -8.26
CA TRP A 185 1.44 14.42 -8.40
C TRP A 185 0.86 15.83 -8.17
N TYR A 186 1.28 16.53 -7.11
CA TYR A 186 0.85 17.92 -6.88
C TYR A 186 1.31 18.85 -8.01
N MET A 187 2.55 18.70 -8.48
CA MET A 187 3.04 19.47 -9.62
C MET A 187 2.17 19.25 -10.86
N GLN A 188 1.83 18.00 -11.21
CA GLN A 188 0.96 17.71 -12.34
C GLN A 188 -0.42 18.34 -12.18
N LYS A 189 -1.04 18.23 -11.01
CA LYS A 189 -2.35 18.85 -10.73
C LYS A 189 -2.33 20.37 -10.90
N ILE A 190 -1.27 21.03 -10.45
CA ILE A 190 -1.09 22.48 -10.64
C ILE A 190 -0.99 22.83 -12.14
N HIS A 191 -0.25 22.04 -12.92
CA HIS A 191 -0.10 22.29 -14.36
C HIS A 191 -1.42 22.05 -15.11
N SER A 192 -2.15 20.97 -14.82
CA SER A 192 -3.46 20.69 -15.42
C SER A 192 -4.49 21.78 -15.07
N GLY A 193 -4.53 22.23 -13.81
CA GLY A 193 -5.43 23.32 -13.40
C GLY A 193 -5.13 24.66 -14.09
N LYS A 194 -3.85 24.96 -14.36
CA LYS A 194 -3.45 26.14 -15.16
C LYS A 194 -3.85 26.02 -16.63
N GLN A 195 -3.77 24.82 -17.22
CA GLN A 195 -4.22 24.58 -18.59
C GLN A 195 -5.74 24.72 -18.73
N GLU A 196 -6.51 24.22 -17.77
CA GLU A 196 -7.97 24.38 -17.74
C GLU A 196 -8.39 25.86 -17.57
N GLN A 197 -7.71 26.63 -16.71
CA GLN A 197 -7.94 28.07 -16.58
C GLN A 197 -7.61 28.84 -17.86
N ASN A 198 -6.48 28.53 -18.52
CA ASN A 198 -6.10 29.17 -19.77
C ASN A 198 -7.08 28.84 -20.91
N GLN A 199 -7.61 27.61 -20.97
CA GLN A 199 -8.65 27.24 -21.94
C GLN A 199 -9.99 27.93 -21.66
N GLN A 200 -10.38 28.08 -20.40
CA GLN A 200 -11.59 28.84 -20.04
C GLN A 200 -11.43 30.32 -20.38
N GLN A 201 -10.31 30.95 -20.01
CA GLN A 201 -10.02 32.35 -20.36
C GLN A 201 -9.98 32.58 -21.88
N ALA A 202 -9.35 31.68 -22.64
CA ALA A 202 -9.39 31.73 -24.09
C ALA A 202 -10.82 31.63 -24.63
N ASN A 203 -11.64 30.70 -24.13
CA ASN A 203 -13.04 30.57 -24.55
C ASN A 203 -13.90 31.80 -24.21
N PHE A 204 -13.69 32.44 -23.05
CA PHE A 204 -14.36 33.70 -22.71
C PHE A 204 -13.93 34.84 -23.66
N GLN A 205 -12.65 34.92 -24.00
CA GLN A 205 -12.12 35.95 -24.91
C GLN A 205 -12.57 35.73 -26.36
N TYR A 206 -12.77 34.47 -26.78
CA TYR A 206 -13.39 34.11 -28.07
C TYR A 206 -14.90 34.42 -28.10
N GLN A 207 -15.62 34.34 -26.98
CA GLN A 207 -17.03 34.75 -26.90
C GLN A 207 -17.20 36.28 -26.91
N GLU A 208 -16.36 37.04 -26.21
CA GLU A 208 -16.40 38.51 -26.25
C GLU A 208 -16.03 39.08 -27.62
N SER A 209 -15.10 38.46 -28.35
CA SER A 209 -14.73 38.87 -29.71
C SER A 209 -15.73 38.45 -30.79
N GLY A 210 -16.73 37.61 -30.46
CA GLY A 210 -17.82 37.19 -31.34
C GLY A 210 -19.03 38.14 -31.33
N TYR A 211 -19.13 39.05 -30.36
CA TYR A 211 -20.11 40.13 -30.38
C TYR A 211 -19.46 41.38 -30.96
N GLY A 212 -19.42 41.43 -32.29
CA GLY A 212 -19.20 42.67 -33.02
C GLY A 212 -20.19 43.72 -32.52
N VAL A 213 -19.66 44.83 -32.02
CA VAL A 213 -20.43 46.03 -31.66
C VAL A 213 -21.06 46.56 -32.95
N GLU A 214 -22.29 46.15 -33.25
CA GLU A 214 -23.14 46.86 -34.20
C GLU A 214 -23.52 48.19 -33.55
N TYR A 215 -22.81 49.25 -33.95
CA TYR A 215 -23.27 50.62 -33.78
C TYR A 215 -24.57 50.77 -34.57
N ALA A 216 -25.71 50.60 -33.90
CA ALA A 216 -26.98 51.11 -34.37
C ALA A 216 -27.19 52.49 -33.74
N SER A 217 -26.99 53.52 -34.56
CA SER A 217 -27.33 54.90 -34.29
C SER A 217 -28.85 55.13 -34.34
N ASP A 218 -29.30 55.90 -33.34
CA ASP A 218 -30.46 56.82 -33.31
C ASP A 218 -31.88 56.30 -32.98
N PRO A 219 -32.79 57.15 -32.43
CA PRO A 219 -32.61 58.45 -31.78
C PRO A 219 -33.26 58.54 -30.36
N ILE A 220 -32.99 59.66 -29.69
CA ILE A 220 -33.71 60.13 -28.50
C ILE A 220 -35.18 60.38 -28.88
N PHE A 221 -36.09 59.52 -28.41
CA PHE A 221 -37.25 59.79 -27.55
C PHE A 221 -38.02 58.50 -27.27
#